data_AF-A0A847NVP0-F1
#
_entry.id   AF-A0A847NVP0-F1
#
_cell.length_a   1.000
_cell.length_b   1.000
_cell.length_c   1.000
_cell.angle_alpha   90.00
_cell.angle_beta   90.00
_cell.angle_gamma   90.00
#
_symmetry.space_group_name_H-M   'P 1'
#
loop_
_entity.id
_entity.type
_entity.pdbx_description
1 polymer ?
#
loop_
_entity_poly.entity_id
_entity_poly.type
_entity_poly.pdbx_seq_one_letter_code
_entity_poly.pdbx_strand_id
1 'polypeptide(L)'
;MSEDSKKEKEREKELLKGFLSGIEPKVRIFFQEYGGIIQKAVSSVGIKDRSITNNDLFMAAVENLLKDDKKSLRQFKGKCKLSTYIYTISRRCAIEHAQQRVPPGPDPDTLCAPDALVNQFGVKENKMFKIALQKCKPWEQIFIRMMFYDECSTMEILDFFGWKSENTVYSQKNKIIKKLKTYTKRLQYLQVSETCHKEKRN
;
A
#
# COMPACT_ATOMS: atom_id res chain seq x y z
N MET A 1 12.11 20.16 -18.06
CA MET A 1 10.73 19.66 -18.27
C MET A 1 10.34 19.99 -19.69
N SER A 2 10.02 19.01 -20.53
CA SER A 2 9.57 19.23 -21.92
C SER A 2 8.20 19.93 -21.95
N GLU A 3 7.93 20.66 -23.03
CA GLU A 3 6.62 21.30 -23.26
C GLU A 3 5.46 20.29 -23.25
N ASP A 4 5.71 19.08 -23.75
CA ASP A 4 4.75 17.98 -23.76
C ASP A 4 4.32 17.58 -22.34
N SER A 5 5.24 17.58 -21.38
CA SER A 5 4.94 17.24 -19.98
C SER A 5 4.07 18.31 -19.30
N LYS A 6 4.13 19.57 -19.75
CA LYS A 6 3.24 20.63 -19.24
C LYS A 6 1.83 20.46 -19.79
N LYS A 7 1.70 20.21 -21.10
CA LYS A 7 0.40 19.97 -21.76
C LYS A 7 -0.32 18.75 -21.18
N GLU A 8 0.40 17.66 -20.92
CA GLU A 8 -0.15 16.45 -20.29
C GLU A 8 -0.74 16.75 -18.91
N LYS A 9 -0.02 17.48 -18.05
CA LYS A 9 -0.48 17.86 -16.71
C LYS A 9 -1.70 18.78 -16.73
N GLU A 10 -1.77 19.69 -17.70
CA GLU A 10 -2.92 20.60 -17.88
C GLU A 10 -4.18 19.78 -18.22
N ARG A 11 -4.06 18.86 -19.19
CA ARG A 11 -5.14 17.94 -19.58
C ARG A 11 -5.61 17.06 -18.42
N GLU A 12 -4.68 16.50 -17.64
CA GLU A 12 -5.02 15.69 -16.44
C GLU A 12 -5.84 16.51 -15.43
N LYS A 13 -5.45 17.77 -15.19
CA LYS A 13 -6.17 18.67 -14.27
C LYS A 13 -7.57 19.01 -14.78
N GLU A 14 -7.72 19.31 -16.06
CA GLU A 14 -9.03 19.59 -16.65
C GLU A 14 -9.97 18.39 -16.60
N LEU A 15 -9.45 17.20 -16.91
CA LEU A 15 -10.21 15.97 -16.84
C LEU A 15 -10.66 15.68 -15.40
N LEU A 16 -9.76 15.83 -14.44
CA LEU A 16 -10.08 15.67 -13.01
C LEU A 16 -11.11 16.70 -12.55
N LYS A 17 -10.98 17.97 -12.93
CA LYS A 17 -11.95 19.01 -12.59
C LYS A 17 -13.34 18.68 -13.15
N GLY A 18 -13.41 18.28 -14.41
CA GLY A 18 -14.66 17.86 -15.05
C GLY A 18 -15.29 16.64 -14.39
N PHE A 19 -14.47 15.66 -14.00
CA PHE A 19 -14.91 14.51 -13.22
C PHE A 19 -15.49 14.92 -11.87
N LEU A 20 -14.78 15.76 -11.11
CA LEU A 20 -15.22 16.24 -9.80
C LEU A 20 -16.53 17.02 -9.88
N SER A 21 -16.69 17.86 -10.90
CA SER A 21 -17.94 18.60 -11.17
C SER A 21 -19.12 17.73 -11.63
N GLY A 22 -18.91 16.45 -11.92
CA GLY A 22 -20.00 15.54 -12.31
C GLY A 22 -20.46 15.70 -13.76
N ILE A 23 -19.64 16.30 -14.62
CA ILE A 23 -19.95 16.46 -16.05
C ILE A 23 -19.86 15.07 -16.71
N GLU A 24 -21.00 14.51 -17.09
CA GLU A 24 -21.11 13.12 -17.57
C GLU A 24 -20.12 12.75 -18.69
N PRO A 25 -19.91 13.56 -19.75
CA PRO A 25 -18.87 13.30 -20.74
C PRO A 25 -17.46 13.17 -20.15
N LYS A 26 -17.12 14.02 -19.17
CA LYS A 26 -15.80 14.01 -18.51
C LYS A 26 -15.65 12.80 -17.59
N VAL A 27 -16.74 12.36 -16.95
CA VAL A 27 -16.77 11.12 -16.17
C VAL A 27 -16.53 9.91 -17.06
N ARG A 28 -17.19 9.84 -18.22
CA ARG A 28 -16.97 8.78 -19.20
C ARG A 28 -15.53 8.76 -19.70
N ILE A 29 -14.99 9.91 -20.10
CA ILE A 29 -13.59 10.00 -20.56
C ILE A 29 -12.62 9.57 -19.46
N PHE A 30 -12.88 9.95 -18.21
CA PHE A 30 -12.04 9.55 -17.08
C PHE A 30 -11.99 8.03 -16.94
N PHE A 31 -13.13 7.34 -16.98
CA PHE A 31 -13.15 5.87 -16.88
C PHE A 31 -12.60 5.18 -18.14
N GLN A 32 -12.69 5.79 -19.31
CA GLN A 32 -12.02 5.30 -20.52
C GLN A 32 -10.49 5.37 -20.38
N GLU A 33 -9.96 6.45 -19.83
CA GLU A 33 -8.50 6.63 -19.67
C GLU A 33 -7.94 5.83 -18.48
N TYR A 34 -8.65 5.80 -17.36
CA TYR A 34 -8.14 5.25 -16.10
C TYR A 34 -8.75 3.92 -15.70
N GLY A 35 -9.82 3.45 -16.35
CA GLY A 35 -10.46 2.16 -16.05
C GLY A 35 -9.48 0.99 -16.14
N GLY A 36 -8.63 0.95 -17.16
CA GLY A 36 -7.58 -0.05 -17.29
C GLY A 36 -6.53 0.01 -16.18
N ILE A 37 -6.23 1.21 -15.66
CA ILE A 37 -5.31 1.40 -14.54
C ILE A 37 -5.92 0.90 -13.23
N ILE A 38 -7.20 1.17 -13.00
CA ILE A 38 -7.95 0.64 -11.86
C ILE A 38 -7.98 -0.89 -11.93
N GLN A 39 -8.30 -1.45 -13.11
CA GLN A 39 -8.31 -2.89 -13.33
C GLN A 39 -6.94 -3.53 -13.03
N LYS A 40 -5.86 -2.93 -13.55
CA LYS A 40 -4.49 -3.39 -13.28
C LYS A 40 -4.14 -3.30 -11.79
N ALA A 41 -4.59 -2.25 -11.10
CA ALA A 41 -4.36 -2.06 -9.67
C ALA A 41 -5.03 -3.17 -8.85
N VAL A 42 -6.30 -3.49 -9.13
CA VAL A 42 -7.04 -4.52 -8.40
C VAL A 42 -6.55 -5.92 -8.71
N SER A 43 -6.23 -6.23 -9.98
CA SER A 43 -5.68 -7.55 -10.36
C SER A 43 -4.28 -7.81 -9.81
N SER A 44 -3.55 -6.77 -9.39
CA SER A 44 -2.26 -6.94 -8.71
C SER A 44 -2.40 -7.37 -7.24
N VAL A 45 -3.61 -7.33 -6.68
CA VAL A 45 -3.89 -7.77 -5.32
C VAL A 45 -4.11 -9.28 -5.33
N GLY A 46 -3.27 -10.02 -4.60
CA GLY A 46 -3.43 -11.45 -4.44
C GLY A 46 -4.69 -11.78 -3.64
N ILE A 47 -5.76 -12.18 -4.33
CA ILE A 47 -7.01 -12.64 -3.72
C ILE A 47 -6.77 -14.03 -3.13
N LYS A 48 -6.94 -14.17 -1.81
CA LYS A 48 -6.86 -15.47 -1.11
C LYS A 48 -8.22 -16.13 -0.91
N ASP A 49 -9.27 -15.31 -0.87
CA ASP A 49 -10.64 -15.75 -0.68
C ASP A 49 -11.29 -16.02 -2.04
N ARG A 50 -11.71 -17.28 -2.28
CA ARG A 50 -12.35 -17.68 -3.55
C ARG A 50 -13.71 -17.01 -3.78
N SER A 51 -14.32 -16.43 -2.75
CA SER A 51 -15.60 -15.72 -2.86
C SER A 51 -15.47 -14.30 -3.41
N ILE A 52 -14.25 -13.74 -3.46
CA ILE A 52 -14.01 -12.40 -3.98
C ILE A 52 -13.48 -12.50 -5.40
N THR A 53 -14.14 -11.82 -6.32
CA THR A 53 -13.69 -11.70 -7.70
C THR A 53 -12.92 -10.39 -7.91
N ASN A 54 -12.12 -10.34 -8.97
CA ASN A 54 -11.51 -9.08 -9.41
C ASN A 54 -12.57 -8.02 -9.74
N ASN A 55 -13.77 -8.43 -10.17
CA ASN A 55 -14.87 -7.51 -10.45
C ASN A 55 -15.40 -6.86 -9.18
N ASP A 56 -15.51 -7.61 -8.08
CA ASP A 56 -15.92 -7.05 -6.79
C ASP A 56 -14.91 -6.00 -6.30
N LEU A 57 -13.61 -6.30 -6.41
CA LEU A 57 -12.56 -5.34 -6.06
C LEU A 57 -12.56 -4.12 -6.98
N PHE A 58 -12.85 -4.29 -8.26
CA PHE A 58 -12.97 -3.19 -9.21
C PHE A 58 -14.13 -2.27 -8.81
N MET A 59 -15.32 -2.83 -8.57
CA MET A 59 -16.50 -2.07 -8.14
C MET A 59 -16.26 -1.36 -6.81
N ALA A 60 -15.65 -2.02 -5.83
CA ALA A 60 -15.27 -1.39 -4.56
C ALA A 60 -14.29 -0.22 -4.76
N ALA A 61 -13.30 -0.38 -5.65
CA ALA A 61 -12.37 0.70 -5.97
C ALA A 61 -13.07 1.88 -6.66
N VAL A 62 -14.00 1.63 -7.58
CA VAL A 62 -14.81 2.67 -8.24
C VAL A 62 -15.70 3.39 -7.24
N GLU A 63 -16.40 2.65 -6.37
CA GLU A 63 -17.21 3.21 -5.29
C GLU A 63 -16.35 4.09 -4.38
N ASN A 64 -15.14 3.65 -4.02
CA ASN A 64 -14.21 4.43 -3.22
C ASN A 64 -13.72 5.73 -3.89
N LEU A 65 -13.71 5.79 -5.22
CA LEU A 65 -13.41 7.02 -5.97
C LEU A 65 -14.59 7.98 -5.99
N LEU A 66 -15.82 7.47 -5.88
CA LEU A 66 -17.07 8.24 -5.99
C LEU A 66 -17.65 8.64 -4.63
N LYS A 67 -17.41 7.85 -3.57
CA LYS A 67 -17.92 8.10 -2.22
C LYS A 67 -17.41 9.42 -1.63
N ASP A 68 -18.10 9.89 -0.60
CA ASP A 68 -17.75 11.10 0.17
C ASP A 68 -17.46 12.32 -0.73
N ASP A 69 -18.29 12.54 -1.75
CA ASP A 69 -18.08 13.61 -2.75
C ASP A 69 -16.69 13.56 -3.40
N LYS A 70 -16.25 12.35 -3.78
CA LYS A 70 -14.98 12.08 -4.46
C LYS A 70 -13.76 12.55 -3.65
N LYS A 71 -13.84 12.46 -2.32
CA LYS A 71 -12.81 12.91 -1.37
C LYS A 71 -11.40 12.45 -1.76
N SER A 72 -11.26 11.17 -2.07
CA SER A 72 -10.00 10.54 -2.47
C SER A 72 -9.36 11.24 -3.68
N LEU A 73 -10.15 11.68 -4.65
CA LEU A 73 -9.68 12.38 -5.84
C LEU A 73 -9.40 13.87 -5.58
N ARG A 74 -10.18 14.53 -4.72
CA ARG A 74 -9.95 15.92 -4.30
C ARG A 74 -8.63 16.12 -3.57
N GLN A 75 -8.11 15.07 -2.93
CA GLN A 75 -6.81 15.10 -2.24
C GLN A 75 -5.59 15.07 -3.18
N PHE A 76 -5.80 14.89 -4.49
CA PHE A 76 -4.71 14.89 -5.45
C PHE A 76 -4.06 16.28 -5.56
N LYS A 77 -2.80 16.39 -5.11
CA LYS A 77 -2.01 17.63 -5.11
C LYS A 77 -1.01 17.74 -6.28
N GLY A 78 -1.08 16.86 -7.28
CA GLY A 78 -0.17 16.90 -8.44
C GLY A 78 1.30 16.56 -8.13
N LYS A 79 1.59 15.90 -7.00
CA LYS A 79 2.96 15.46 -6.63
C LYS A 79 3.48 14.31 -7.49
N CYS A 80 2.57 13.58 -8.14
CA CYS A 80 2.84 12.50 -9.08
C CYS A 80 1.86 12.59 -10.26
N LYS A 81 2.02 11.73 -11.28
CA LYS A 81 1.04 11.60 -12.36
C LYS A 81 -0.31 11.15 -11.80
N LEU A 82 -1.41 11.60 -12.40
CA LEU A 82 -2.76 11.21 -11.96
C LEU A 82 -2.97 9.69 -12.07
N SER A 83 -2.42 9.07 -13.12
CA SER A 83 -2.38 7.61 -13.30
C SER A 83 -1.75 6.86 -12.12
N THR A 84 -0.59 7.33 -11.64
CA THR A 84 0.09 6.76 -10.46
C THR A 84 -0.76 6.91 -9.22
N TYR A 85 -1.37 8.08 -9.02
CA TYR A 85 -2.23 8.33 -7.87
C TYR A 85 -3.46 7.41 -7.85
N ILE A 86 -4.16 7.29 -8.98
CA ILE A 86 -5.31 6.40 -9.15
C ILE A 86 -4.92 4.95 -8.88
N TYR A 87 -3.81 4.49 -9.45
CA TYR A 87 -3.29 3.15 -9.17
C TYR A 87 -3.09 2.91 -7.67
N THR A 88 -2.46 3.86 -6.96
CA THR A 88 -2.20 3.73 -5.51
C THR A 88 -3.49 3.65 -4.70
N ILE A 89 -4.45 4.55 -4.92
CA ILE A 89 -5.69 4.59 -4.12
C ILE A 89 -6.60 3.38 -4.44
N SER A 90 -6.68 2.95 -5.70
CA SER A 90 -7.45 1.77 -6.11
C SER A 90 -6.84 0.49 -5.55
N ARG A 91 -5.51 0.33 -5.62
CA ARG A 91 -4.82 -0.83 -5.04
C ARG A 91 -5.00 -0.89 -3.53
N ARG A 92 -4.93 0.26 -2.84
CA ARG A 92 -5.16 0.34 -1.39
C ARG A 92 -6.57 -0.11 -1.02
N CYS A 93 -7.58 0.41 -1.72
CA CYS A 93 -8.97 0.02 -1.51
C CYS A 93 -9.16 -1.49 -1.72
N ALA A 94 -8.59 -2.05 -2.80
CA ALA A 94 -8.66 -3.48 -3.06
C ALA A 94 -7.99 -4.33 -1.97
N ILE A 95 -6.85 -3.89 -1.41
CA ILE A 95 -6.20 -4.55 -0.28
C ILE A 95 -7.08 -4.50 0.96
N GLU A 96 -7.64 -3.34 1.30
CA GLU A 96 -8.52 -3.17 2.47
C GLU A 96 -9.76 -4.07 2.35
N HIS A 97 -10.41 -4.09 1.17
CA HIS A 97 -11.57 -4.93 0.91
C HIS A 97 -11.25 -6.43 0.97
N ALA A 98 -10.09 -6.84 0.45
CA ALA A 98 -9.62 -8.23 0.55
C ALA A 98 -9.25 -8.65 1.98
N GLN A 99 -8.93 -7.69 2.86
CA GLN A 99 -8.57 -7.94 4.26
C GLN A 99 -9.79 -7.94 5.19
N GLN A 100 -10.81 -7.11 4.95
CA GLN A 100 -11.98 -6.94 5.82
C GLN A 100 -12.86 -8.19 5.95
N ARG A 101 -12.76 -9.17 5.04
CA ARG A 101 -13.51 -10.44 5.12
C ARG A 101 -12.71 -11.63 5.62
N VAL A 102 -11.42 -11.44 5.91
CA VAL A 102 -10.70 -12.37 6.79
C VAL A 102 -11.16 -12.00 8.20
N PRO A 103 -11.84 -12.88 8.95
CA PRO A 103 -12.31 -12.54 10.27
C PRO A 103 -11.14 -11.98 11.09
N PRO A 104 -11.28 -10.76 11.65
CA PRO A 104 -10.25 -10.23 12.50
C PRO A 104 -10.12 -11.20 13.67
N GLY A 105 -8.94 -11.81 13.82
CA GLY A 105 -8.53 -12.28 15.13
C GLY A 105 -8.63 -11.10 16.11
N PRO A 106 -8.91 -11.34 17.40
CA PRO A 106 -9.28 -10.28 18.33
C PRO A 106 -8.12 -9.30 18.47
N ASP A 107 -8.29 -8.09 17.94
CA ASP A 107 -7.54 -6.90 18.31
C ASP A 107 -8.59 -5.78 18.51
N PRO A 108 -8.72 -5.21 19.72
CA PRO A 108 -9.56 -4.05 19.95
C PRO A 108 -8.84 -2.79 19.45
N ASP A 109 -9.65 -1.82 19.01
CA ASP A 109 -9.28 -0.45 18.64
C ASP A 109 -8.56 -0.23 17.32
N THR A 110 -9.32 0.14 16.27
CA THR A 110 -8.93 1.28 15.41
C THR A 110 -10.15 1.90 14.72
N LEU A 111 -10.77 2.88 15.37
CA LEU A 111 -11.46 3.98 14.68
C LEU A 111 -10.49 5.15 14.61
N CYS A 112 -9.93 5.48 13.44
CA CYS A 112 -9.44 6.83 13.19
C CYS A 112 -9.27 7.14 11.71
N ALA A 113 -9.75 8.32 11.31
CA ALA A 113 -9.89 8.78 9.94
C ALA A 113 -8.56 8.95 9.19
N PRO A 114 -8.51 8.74 7.86
CA PRO A 114 -7.28 8.78 7.09
C PRO A 114 -7.19 10.11 6.34
N ASP A 115 -6.36 11.08 6.77
CA ASP A 115 -5.99 12.18 5.84
C ASP A 115 -4.70 12.97 6.12
N ALA A 116 -4.16 12.99 7.35
CA ALA A 116 -2.96 13.79 7.64
C ALA A 116 -1.63 13.02 7.48
N LEU A 117 -1.67 11.73 7.19
CA LEU A 117 -0.66 10.79 7.68
C LEU A 117 0.22 10.15 6.58
N VAL A 118 -0.17 10.26 5.31
CA VAL A 118 0.43 9.48 4.20
C VAL A 118 1.87 9.89 3.86
N ASN A 119 2.29 11.13 4.12
CA ASN A 119 3.67 11.57 3.87
C ASN A 119 4.61 11.43 5.08
N GLN A 120 4.11 11.31 6.31
CA GLN A 120 4.95 11.07 7.50
C GLN A 120 5.12 9.57 7.81
N PHE A 121 4.17 8.71 7.43
CA PHE A 121 4.29 7.27 7.68
C PHE A 121 5.36 6.61 6.83
N GLY A 122 5.51 6.94 5.55
CA GLY A 122 6.55 6.33 4.70
C GLY A 122 7.98 6.51 5.24
N VAL A 123 8.26 7.62 5.93
CA VAL A 123 9.58 7.89 6.54
C VAL A 123 9.71 7.25 7.93
N LYS A 124 8.67 7.33 8.76
CA LYS A 124 8.66 6.73 10.12
C LYS A 124 8.62 5.20 10.09
N GLU A 125 7.81 4.61 9.21
CA GLU A 125 7.74 3.16 9.00
C GLU A 125 9.05 2.62 8.42
N ASN A 126 9.70 3.35 7.52
CA ASN A 126 11.01 2.96 6.99
C ASN A 126 12.11 3.03 8.08
N LYS A 127 12.07 4.03 8.97
CA LYS A 127 12.98 4.09 10.13
C LYS A 127 12.74 2.92 11.11
N MET A 128 11.49 2.63 11.44
CA MET A 128 11.14 1.50 12.32
C MET A 128 11.52 0.16 11.68
N PHE A 129 11.29 0.00 10.38
CA PHE A 129 11.69 -1.18 9.62
C PHE A 129 13.21 -1.36 9.64
N LYS A 130 14.00 -0.30 9.42
CA LYS A 130 15.47 -0.36 9.51
C LYS A 130 15.94 -0.81 10.91
N ILE A 131 15.34 -0.27 11.97
CA ILE A 131 15.67 -0.68 13.36
C ILE A 131 15.27 -2.14 13.60
N ALA A 132 14.10 -2.57 13.13
CA ALA A 132 13.66 -3.96 13.23
C ALA A 132 14.58 -4.91 12.44
N LEU A 133 15.01 -4.50 11.24
CA LEU A 133 15.92 -5.26 10.39
C LEU A 133 17.28 -5.43 11.04
N GLN A 134 17.82 -4.38 11.68
CA GLN A 134 19.08 -4.46 12.43
C GLN A 134 19.01 -5.44 13.61
N LYS A 135 17.82 -5.74 14.13
CA LYS A 135 17.63 -6.75 15.19
C LYS A 135 17.53 -8.18 14.66
N CYS A 136 17.34 -8.37 13.35
CA CYS A 136 17.38 -9.69 12.72
C CYS A 136 18.82 -10.22 12.67
N LYS A 137 18.97 -11.55 12.60
CA LYS A 137 20.29 -12.16 12.44
C LYS A 137 20.92 -11.77 11.10
N PRO A 138 22.27 -11.72 10.97
CA PRO A 138 22.92 -11.30 9.73
C PRO A 138 22.43 -12.04 8.47
N TRP A 139 22.26 -13.36 8.55
CA TRP A 139 21.75 -14.15 7.43
C TRP A 139 20.29 -13.83 7.06
N GLU A 140 19.45 -13.44 8.03
CA GLU A 140 18.07 -13.01 7.79
C GLU A 140 18.04 -11.66 7.07
N GLN A 141 18.99 -10.77 7.41
CA GLN A 141 19.15 -9.49 6.72
C GLN A 141 19.58 -9.70 5.26
N ILE A 142 20.54 -10.60 5.02
CA ILE A 142 20.97 -11.00 3.67
C ILE A 142 19.80 -11.61 2.90
N PHE A 143 19.01 -12.50 3.53
CA PHE A 143 17.84 -13.10 2.90
C PHE A 143 16.81 -12.05 2.45
N ILE A 144 16.50 -11.06 3.29
CA ILE A 144 15.59 -9.96 2.94
C ILE A 144 16.18 -9.12 1.81
N ARG A 145 17.50 -8.87 1.85
CA ARG A 145 18.19 -8.13 0.78
C ARG A 145 18.03 -8.84 -0.57
N MET A 146 18.39 -10.12 -0.64
CA MET A 146 18.29 -10.91 -1.86
C MET A 146 16.85 -10.94 -2.39
N MET A 147 15.86 -11.16 -1.51
CA MET A 147 14.47 -11.34 -1.93
C MET A 147 13.77 -10.04 -2.34
N PHE A 148 14.11 -8.89 -1.75
CA PHE A 148 13.32 -7.65 -1.91
C PHE A 148 14.10 -6.47 -2.50
N TYR A 149 15.43 -6.50 -2.48
CA TYR A 149 16.27 -5.43 -3.03
C TYR A 149 16.99 -5.88 -4.28
N ASP A 150 17.56 -7.09 -4.25
CA ASP A 150 18.27 -7.66 -5.40
C ASP A 150 17.32 -8.48 -6.30
N GLU A 151 16.04 -8.62 -5.90
CA GLU A 151 14.97 -9.34 -6.62
C GLU A 151 15.35 -10.76 -7.08
N CYS A 152 16.23 -11.43 -6.33
CA CYS A 152 16.66 -12.79 -6.61
C CYS A 152 15.47 -13.75 -6.62
N SER A 153 15.50 -14.68 -7.56
CA SER A 153 14.54 -15.78 -7.67
C SER A 153 14.65 -16.74 -6.48
N THR A 154 13.58 -17.51 -6.24
CA THR A 154 13.57 -18.56 -5.20
C THR A 154 14.72 -19.54 -5.39
N MET A 155 15.07 -19.89 -6.63
CA MET A 155 16.14 -20.84 -6.96
C MET A 155 17.53 -20.28 -6.63
N GLU A 156 17.80 -19.01 -6.93
CA GLU A 156 19.07 -18.37 -6.56
C GLU A 156 19.24 -18.26 -5.05
N ILE A 157 18.13 -18.00 -4.33
CA ILE A 157 18.13 -17.98 -2.86
C ILE A 157 18.37 -19.38 -2.30
N LEU A 158 17.79 -20.42 -2.90
CA LEU A 158 18.05 -21.81 -2.49
C LEU A 158 19.52 -22.18 -2.62
N ASP A 159 20.10 -21.88 -3.77
CA ASP A 159 21.50 -22.16 -4.08
C ASP A 159 22.44 -21.43 -3.11
N PHE A 160 22.23 -20.13 -2.93
CA PHE A 160 23.04 -19.30 -2.03
C PHE A 160 23.03 -19.79 -0.58
N PHE A 161 21.87 -20.21 -0.05
CA PHE A 161 21.74 -20.69 1.33
C PHE A 161 21.95 -22.21 1.47
N GLY A 162 22.20 -22.93 0.38
CA GLY A 162 22.35 -24.39 0.37
C GLY A 162 21.09 -25.14 0.81
N TRP A 163 19.91 -24.59 0.55
CA TRP A 163 18.63 -25.20 0.92
C TRP A 163 18.10 -26.11 -0.18
N LYS A 164 17.41 -27.19 0.22
CA LYS A 164 17.01 -28.26 -0.70
C LYS A 164 15.59 -28.12 -1.26
N SER A 165 14.80 -27.15 -0.80
CA SER A 165 13.39 -27.04 -1.17
C SER A 165 12.88 -25.60 -1.12
N GLU A 166 12.15 -25.17 -2.15
CA GLU A 166 11.48 -23.88 -2.22
C GLU A 166 10.55 -23.62 -1.01
N ASN A 167 9.95 -24.68 -0.47
CA ASN A 167 9.14 -24.60 0.75
C ASN A 167 9.94 -24.06 1.94
N THR A 168 11.24 -24.35 2.01
CA THR A 168 12.14 -23.78 3.01
C THR A 168 12.26 -22.26 2.83
N VAL A 169 12.39 -21.76 1.59
CA VAL A 169 12.44 -20.31 1.30
C VAL A 169 11.17 -19.61 1.77
N TYR A 170 10.00 -20.15 1.42
CA TYR A 170 8.72 -19.57 1.86
C TYR A 170 8.52 -19.65 3.38
N SER A 171 8.93 -20.76 4.01
CA SER A 171 8.87 -20.92 5.47
C SER A 171 9.76 -19.91 6.18
N GLN A 172 10.99 -19.70 5.70
CA GLN A 172 11.91 -18.71 6.25
C GLN A 172 11.42 -17.29 6.03
N LYS A 173 10.92 -16.98 4.82
CA LYS A 173 10.25 -15.70 4.53
C LYS A 173 9.15 -15.41 5.56
N ASN A 174 8.27 -16.37 5.81
CA ASN A 174 7.17 -16.20 6.76
C ASN A 174 7.67 -16.03 8.21
N LYS A 175 8.70 -16.79 8.63
CA LYS A 175 9.31 -16.65 9.97
C LYS A 175 9.95 -15.27 10.15
N ILE A 176 10.71 -14.82 9.17
CA ILE A 176 11.37 -13.51 9.18
C ILE A 176 10.32 -12.39 9.19
N ILE A 177 9.28 -12.46 8.36
CA ILE A 177 8.18 -11.49 8.36
C ILE A 177 7.48 -11.45 9.73
N LYS A 178 7.22 -12.61 10.36
CA LYS A 178 6.64 -12.65 11.72
C LYS A 178 7.55 -11.94 12.73
N LYS A 179 8.87 -12.20 12.71
CA LYS A 179 9.83 -11.53 13.58
C LYS A 179 9.86 -10.02 13.38
N LEU A 180 9.92 -9.57 12.13
CA LEU A 180 9.88 -8.15 11.79
C LEU A 180 8.60 -7.48 12.31
N LYS A 181 7.44 -8.12 12.13
CA LYS A 181 6.18 -7.64 12.69
C LYS A 181 6.23 -7.52 14.22
N THR A 182 6.79 -8.51 14.91
CA THR A 182 6.95 -8.47 16.38
C THR A 182 7.86 -7.31 16.81
N TYR A 183 8.98 -7.09 16.12
CA TYR A 183 9.89 -5.98 16.42
C TYR A 183 9.23 -4.63 16.17
N THR A 184 8.53 -4.46 15.04
CA THR A 184 7.84 -3.22 14.71
C THR A 184 6.70 -2.93 15.68
N LYS A 185 5.87 -3.93 16.02
CA LYS A 185 4.81 -3.78 17.04
C LYS A 185 5.40 -3.35 18.40
N ARG A 186 6.46 -4.03 18.87
CA ARG A 186 7.12 -3.68 20.14
C ARG A 186 7.70 -2.27 20.15
N LEU A 187 8.28 -1.83 19.02
CA LEU A 187 8.80 -0.46 18.88
C LEU A 187 7.67 0.58 18.89
N GLN A 188 6.51 0.27 18.30
CA GLN A 188 5.33 1.14 18.38
C GLN A 188 4.83 1.29 19.83
N TYR A 189 4.74 0.20 20.61
CA TYR A 189 4.33 0.27 22.02
C TYR A 189 5.29 1.12 22.87
N LEU A 190 6.60 1.00 22.67
CA LEU A 190 7.60 1.78 23.42
C LEU A 190 7.50 3.28 23.13
N GLN A 191 7.18 3.67 21.89
CA GLN A 191 6.99 5.08 21.54
C GLN A 191 5.72 5.68 22.16
N VAL A 192 4.63 4.91 22.27
CA VAL A 192 3.39 5.36 22.91
C VAL A 192 3.55 5.54 24.42
N SER A 193 4.35 4.68 25.08
CA SER A 193 4.64 4.84 26.51
C SER A 193 5.51 6.07 26.82
N GLU A 194 6.42 6.46 25.93
CA GLU A 194 7.28 7.64 26.12
C GLU A 194 6.50 8.96 25.94
N THR A 195 5.48 8.99 25.09
CA THR A 195 4.61 10.17 24.93
C THR A 195 3.68 10.38 26.11
N CYS A 196 3.17 9.31 26.72
CA CYS A 196 2.26 9.37 27.88
C CYS A 196 2.97 9.87 29.16
N HIS A 197 4.29 9.68 29.28
CA HIS A 197 5.07 10.20 30.41
C HIS A 197 5.45 11.68 30.30
N LYS A 198 5.41 12.27 29.10
CA LYS A 198 5.72 13.70 28.91
C LYS A 198 4.52 14.61 29.21
N GLU A 199 3.29 14.12 29.06
CA GLU A 199 2.07 14.89 29.41
C GLU A 199 1.79 14.96 30.91
N LYS A 200 2.45 14.13 31.74
CA LYS A 200 2.28 14.15 33.21
C LYS A 200 3.30 15.02 33.96
N ARG A 201 4.16 15.75 33.25
CA ARG A 201 5.22 16.60 33.83
C ARG A 201 5.10 18.08 33.48
N ASN A 202 4.00 18.49 32.85
CA ASN A 202 3.63 19.90 32.68
C ASN A 202 2.40 20.19 33.52
#